data_AF-A0A352R8J6-F1
#
_entry.id   AF-A0A352R8J6-F1
#
_cell.length_a   1.000
_cell.length_b   1.000
_cell.length_c   1.000
_cell.angle_alpha   90.00
_cell.angle_beta   90.00
_cell.angle_gamma   90.00
#
_symmetry.space_group_name_H-M   'P 1'
#
loop_
_entity.id
_entity.type
_entity.pdbx_description
1 polymer ?
#
loop_
_entity_poly.entity_id
_entity_poly.type
_entity_poly.pdbx_seq_one_letter_code
_entity_poly.pdbx_strand_id
1 'polypeptide(L)' 'SATDDSEGWDGTYNQELLPSTDYWFSLDYTENGVAKQFKAHFSLIR' A
#
# COMPACT_ATOMS: atom_id res chain seq x y z
N SER A 1 -8.88 -5.00 -21.48
CA SER A 1 -8.55 -3.84 -20.64
C SER A 1 -9.04 -4.14 -19.24
N ALA A 2 -8.14 -4.56 -18.35
CA ALA A 2 -8.49 -4.85 -16.96
C ALA A 2 -8.61 -3.51 -16.23
N THR A 3 -9.84 -3.06 -16.00
CA THR A 3 -10.11 -1.98 -15.05
C THR A 3 -10.19 -2.64 -13.67
N ASP A 4 -9.04 -2.75 -13.01
CA ASP A 4 -8.94 -2.98 -11.57
C ASP A 4 -9.56 -1.77 -10.87
N ASP A 5 -10.87 -1.84 -10.64
CA ASP A 5 -11.67 -0.89 -9.85
C ASP A 5 -11.40 -1.12 -8.34
N SER A 6 -10.15 -1.35 -7.96
CA SER A 6 -9.75 -1.12 -6.58
C SER A 6 -9.69 0.39 -6.42
N GLU A 7 -10.71 0.98 -5.79
CA GLU A 7 -10.63 2.36 -5.30
C GLU A 7 -9.31 2.47 -4.54
N GLY A 8 -8.32 3.09 -5.19
CA GLY A 8 -7.02 3.31 -4.59
C GLY A 8 -7.21 4.10 -3.30
N TRP A 9 -6.26 3.96 -2.38
CA TRP A 9 -6.35 4.67 -1.13
C TRP A 9 -6.50 6.19 -1.37
N ASP A 10 -7.56 6.79 -0.82
CA ASP A 10 -7.96 8.19 -1.04
C ASP A 10 -7.08 9.21 -0.30
N GLY A 11 -6.03 8.74 0.36
CA GLY A 11 -5.09 9.55 1.14
C GLY A 11 -5.55 9.87 2.56
N THR A 12 -6.61 9.21 3.06
CA THR A 12 -7.09 9.39 4.44
C THR A 12 -6.75 8.22 5.35
N TYR A 13 -6.18 8.48 6.53
CA TYR A 13 -5.95 7.45 7.55
C TYR A 13 -6.54 7.91 8.87
N ASN A 14 -7.39 7.08 9.50
CA ASN A 14 -8.13 7.43 10.71
C ASN A 14 -8.94 8.74 10.59
N GLN A 15 -9.49 9.02 9.39
CA GLN A 15 -10.21 10.26 9.05
C GLN A 15 -9.32 11.51 8.92
N GLU A 16 -8.00 11.37 8.95
CA GLU A 16 -7.07 12.48 8.76
C GLU A 16 -6.39 12.41 7.39
N LEU A 17 -6.29 13.56 6.72
CA LEU A 17 -5.62 13.66 5.43
C LEU A 17 -4.12 13.51 5.63
N LEU A 18 -3.55 12.45 5.07
CA LEU A 18 -2.16 12.16 5.27
C LEU A 18 -1.28 13.05 4.35
N PRO A 19 -0.09 13.47 4.81
CA PRO A 19 0.76 14.37 4.05
C PRO A 19 1.20 13.76 2.72
N SER A 20 1.38 14.58 1.68
CA SER A 20 1.91 14.17 0.36
C SER A 20 3.39 13.77 0.49
N THR A 21 3.62 12.59 1.05
CA THR A 21 4.92 12.02 1.42
C THR A 21 5.00 10.55 0.98
N ASP A 22 6.16 9.92 1.16
CA ASP A 22 6.40 8.52 0.87
C ASP A 22 5.91 7.60 1.99
N TYR A 23 4.99 6.70 1.66
CA TYR A 23 4.43 5.69 2.57
C TYR A 23 5.05 4.33 2.30
N TRP A 24 5.57 3.72 3.36
CA TRP A 24 6.20 2.40 3.31
C TRP A 24 5.27 1.37 3.95
N PHE A 25 5.16 0.20 3.33
CA PHE A 25 4.49 -0.95 3.92
C PHE A 25 5.32 -2.21 3.79
N SER A 26 5.13 -3.12 4.73
CA SER A 26 5.69 -4.46 4.68
C SER A 26 4.60 -5.51 4.88
N LEU A 27 4.68 -6.57 4.10
CA LEU A 27 3.81 -7.74 4.22
C LEU A 27 4.66 -8.95 4.58
N ASP A 28 4.38 -9.55 5.72
CA ASP A 28 4.93 -10.85 6.09
C ASP A 28 3.94 -11.93 5.62
N TYR A 29 4.39 -12.79 4.70
CA TYR A 29 3.54 -13.82 4.10
C TYR A 29 4.31 -15.13 3.92
N THR A 30 3.59 -16.24 3.90
CA THR A 30 4.20 -17.56 3.68
C THR A 30 3.87 -18.03 2.26
N GLU A 31 4.89 -18.31 1.45
CA GLU A 31 4.73 -18.85 0.10
C GLU A 31 5.40 -20.21 0.02
N ASN A 32 4.64 -21.26 -0.31
CA ASN A 32 5.11 -22.65 -0.37
C ASN A 32 5.82 -23.12 0.91
N GLY A 33 5.32 -22.71 2.08
CA GLY A 33 5.89 -23.07 3.38
C GLY A 33 7.15 -22.28 3.76
N VAL A 34 7.57 -21.32 2.95
CA VAL A 34 8.70 -20.42 3.23
C VAL A 34 8.17 -19.05 3.63
N ALA A 35 8.56 -18.58 4.82
CA ALA A 35 8.25 -17.22 5.25
C ALA A 35 9.02 -16.21 4.40
N LYS A 36 8.30 -15.24 3.85
CA LYS A 36 8.82 -14.14 3.03
C LYS A 36 8.31 -12.82 3.57
N GLN A 37 9.13 -11.80 3.38
CA GLN A 37 8.78 -10.44 3.70
C GLN A 37 8.85 -9.61 2.42
N PHE A 38 7.72 -9.04 2.04
CA PHE A 38 7.64 -8.06 0.97
C PHE A 38 7.69 -6.66 1.58
N LYS A 39 8.51 -5.78 1.01
CA LYS A 39 8.58 -4.37 1.41
C LYS A 39 8.42 -3.52 0.15
N ALA A 40 7.52 -2.55 0.21
CA ALA A 40 7.28 -1.62 -0.88
C ALA A 40 6.89 -0.24 -0.33
N HIS A 41 6.87 0.75 -1.21
CA HIS A 41 6.39 2.08 -0.89
C HIS A 41 5.54 2.63 -2.02
N PHE A 42 4.69 3.58 -1.68
CA PHE A 42 3.96 4.41 -2.62
C PHE A 42 3.99 5.85 -2.11
N SER A 43 3.97 6.81 -3.03
CA SER A 43 3.99 8.23 -2.68
C SER A 43 2.62 8.82 -2.99
N LEU A 44 2.03 9.54 -2.04
CA LEU A 44 0.87 10.37 -2.34
C LEU A 44 1.36 11.59 -3.10
N ILE A 45 1.18 11.63 -4.42
CA ILE A 45 1.42 12.84 -5.23
C ILE A 45 0.11 13.63 -5.25
N ARG A 46 0.19 14.92 -4.89
CA ARG A 46 -0.92 15.87 -4.96
C ARG A 46 -1.32 16.21 -6.39
#